data_AF-A0A9P4X3W7-F1
#
_entry.id   AF-A0A9P4X3W7-F1
#
_cell.length_a   1.000
_cell.length_b   1.000
_cell.length_c   1.000
_cell.angle_alpha   90.00
_cell.angle_beta   90.00
_cell.angle_gamma   90.00
#
_symmetry.space_group_name_H-M   'P 1'
#
loop_
_entity.id
_entity.type
_entity.pdbx_description
1 polymer ?
#
loop_
_entity_poly.entity_id
_entity_poly.type
_entity_poly.pdbx_seq_one_letter_code
_entity_poly.pdbx_strand_id
1 'polypeptide(L)'
;MFGLEIPIDHQSTHSLLYPFNEEHIVLENSISPLTLGNLSVPSLFEHRIFTRPNQGPLVSLAMRILRSYPFMMLQKTALPPFISPLQSNWAETGVGPPQQSLLTCMGLVQLFKSRTDSNKNLVWRLIKLEQENIFSKHAAFDKWELLAAFQSLLIYCLLRLQEQPLGNDGFEAALLTTVNHVFNALASLAGGIRKMKLPDDPGVTWMDWVYNESRRRTVLIFQILNILIEISTEASSYPTCGFVLVPLANNASLWNADNTEEWRTEFVLCSKERKIHGLSQTGVLTKLQLADECVRLSKLSSLEWEEWRAEVGEIGTLVMIVGALL
;
A
#
# COMPACT_ATOMS: atom_id res chain seq x y z
N MET A 1 -25.47 48.22 -23.43
CA MET A 1 -24.02 48.39 -23.65
C MET A 1 -23.41 48.66 -22.28
N PHE A 2 -23.15 47.58 -21.54
CA PHE A 2 -21.80 47.07 -21.20
C PHE A 2 -21.06 48.05 -20.27
N GLY A 3 -20.70 47.71 -19.03
CA GLY A 3 -20.67 46.43 -18.31
C GLY A 3 -19.54 46.56 -17.29
N LEU A 4 -19.88 46.64 -16.01
CA LEU A 4 -18.91 46.68 -14.91
C LEU A 4 -18.26 45.30 -14.76
N GLU A 5 -16.96 45.20 -15.04
CA GLU A 5 -16.18 44.00 -14.76
C GLU A 5 -15.86 43.95 -13.26
N ILE A 6 -16.43 42.93 -12.62
CA ILE A 6 -16.17 42.49 -11.25
C ILE A 6 -14.84 41.73 -11.27
N PRO A 7 -13.90 41.94 -10.33
CA PRO A 7 -12.72 41.09 -10.23
C PRO A 7 -13.18 39.68 -9.84
N ILE A 8 -12.94 38.72 -10.73
CA ILE A 8 -13.23 37.31 -10.51
C ILE A 8 -12.33 36.83 -9.37
N ASP A 9 -13.01 36.43 -8.30
CA ASP A 9 -12.48 35.80 -7.10
C ASP A 9 -11.60 34.60 -7.47
N HIS A 10 -10.33 34.60 -7.05
CA HIS A 10 -9.46 33.43 -7.16
C HIS A 10 -9.92 32.39 -6.13
N GLN A 11 -10.96 31.63 -6.51
CA GLN A 11 -11.48 30.53 -5.70
C GLN A 11 -10.42 29.43 -5.51
N SER A 12 -10.04 29.27 -4.24
CA SER A 12 -9.67 28.04 -3.54
C SER A 12 -9.23 26.84 -4.39
N THR A 13 -7.91 26.68 -4.50
CA THR A 13 -7.27 25.46 -5.02
C THR A 13 -7.33 24.35 -3.97
N HIS A 14 -8.36 23.50 -4.04
CA HIS A 14 -8.42 22.27 -3.24
C HIS A 14 -7.38 21.26 -3.73
N SER A 15 -6.39 21.03 -2.87
CA SER A 15 -5.36 20.01 -3.00
C SER A 15 -6.03 18.63 -3.18
N LEU A 16 -5.62 17.87 -4.20
CA LEU A 16 -6.16 16.54 -4.56
C LEU A 16 -5.80 15.43 -3.53
N LEU A 17 -5.69 15.79 -2.25
CA LEU A 17 -5.54 14.90 -1.10
C LEU A 17 -6.40 15.34 0.12
N TYR A 18 -7.30 16.32 -0.03
CA TYR A 18 -8.22 16.76 1.04
C TYR A 18 -9.65 16.95 0.54
N PRO A 19 -10.65 16.24 1.09
CA PRO A 19 -12.02 16.69 1.07
C PRO A 19 -12.60 16.68 2.49
N PHE A 20 -12.36 17.74 3.27
CA PHE A 20 -13.27 18.15 4.34
C PHE A 20 -13.28 19.67 4.38
N ASN A 21 -14.21 20.27 3.64
CA ASN A 21 -14.89 21.47 4.12
C ASN A 21 -16.14 20.95 4.83
N GLU A 22 -16.29 21.27 6.12
CA GLU A 22 -17.53 21.06 6.84
C GLU A 22 -18.62 21.92 6.20
N GLU A 23 -19.49 21.32 5.40
CA GLU A 23 -20.83 21.84 5.19
C GLU A 23 -21.80 20.91 5.94
N HIS A 24 -22.38 21.45 7.01
CA HIS A 24 -23.48 20.86 7.74
C HIS A 24 -24.67 20.61 6.80
N ILE A 25 -24.83 19.36 6.34
CA ILE A 25 -26.09 18.93 5.75
C ILE A 25 -27.00 18.53 6.91
N VAL A 26 -27.95 19.42 7.23
CA VAL A 26 -29.10 19.08 8.06
C VAL A 26 -29.95 18.09 7.29
N LEU A 27 -29.87 16.79 7.65
CA LEU A 27 -30.83 15.80 7.19
C LEU A 27 -32.07 15.86 8.08
N GLU A 28 -33.19 16.30 7.51
CA GLU A 28 -34.50 16.20 8.12
C GLU A 28 -34.86 14.73 8.39
N ASN A 29 -35.21 14.46 9.65
CA ASN A 29 -35.66 13.15 10.12
C ASN A 29 -37.00 12.77 9.46
N SER A 30 -36.97 11.76 8.58
CA SER A 30 -38.14 10.98 8.22
C SER A 30 -37.86 9.51 8.48
N ILE A 31 -38.12 9.07 9.72
CA ILE A 31 -37.98 7.67 10.14
C ILE A 31 -39.19 6.90 9.59
N SER A 32 -38.93 5.97 8.65
CA SER A 32 -39.81 4.82 8.39
C SER A 32 -39.04 3.55 8.75
N PRO A 33 -39.61 2.64 9.57
CA PRO A 33 -38.88 1.49 10.06
C PRO A 33 -38.78 0.43 8.96
N LEU A 34 -37.63 0.36 8.30
CA LEU A 34 -37.29 -0.78 7.47
C LEU A 34 -36.84 -1.92 8.38
N THR A 35 -37.59 -3.02 8.33
CA THR A 35 -37.32 -4.29 8.99
C THR A 35 -35.89 -4.75 8.76
N LEU A 36 -35.15 -4.89 9.87
CA LEU A 36 -33.79 -5.42 9.95
C LEU A 36 -33.78 -6.90 9.55
N GLY A 37 -33.69 -7.17 8.24
CA GLY A 37 -33.30 -8.49 7.75
C GLY A 37 -31.84 -8.75 8.16
N ASN A 38 -31.56 -9.93 8.73
CA ASN A 38 -30.24 -10.37 9.17
C ASN A 38 -29.14 -10.05 8.15
N LEU A 39 -28.45 -8.93 8.35
CA LEU A 39 -27.20 -8.62 7.69
C LEU A 39 -26.13 -9.45 8.40
N SER A 40 -25.81 -10.64 7.86
CA SER A 40 -24.57 -11.31 8.23
C SER A 40 -23.42 -10.40 7.79
N VAL A 41 -22.79 -9.73 8.76
CA VAL A 41 -21.57 -8.97 8.52
C VAL A 41 -20.51 -9.97 8.03
N PRO A 42 -19.84 -9.72 6.88
CA PRO A 42 -18.77 -10.59 6.39
C PRO A 42 -17.70 -10.78 7.46
N SER A 43 -17.19 -12.00 7.63
CA SER A 43 -16.07 -12.20 8.55
C SER A 43 -14.81 -11.60 7.93
N LEU A 44 -14.03 -10.87 8.74
CA LEU A 44 -12.77 -10.30 8.31
C LEU A 44 -11.81 -11.40 7.86
N PHE A 45 -10.93 -11.07 6.91
CA PHE A 45 -9.95 -12.00 6.35
C PHE A 45 -10.56 -13.19 5.58
N GLU A 46 -11.87 -13.18 5.29
CA GLU A 46 -12.48 -14.13 4.36
C GLU A 46 -12.13 -13.81 2.91
N HIS A 47 -11.98 -14.87 2.11
CA HIS A 47 -11.76 -14.73 0.67
C HIS A 47 -12.98 -14.12 0.00
N ARG A 48 -12.77 -13.07 -0.81
CA ARG A 48 -13.84 -12.53 -1.65
C ARG A 48 -14.26 -13.56 -2.69
N ILE A 49 -15.55 -13.56 -3.01
CA ILE A 49 -16.12 -14.52 -3.95
C ILE A 49 -15.88 -14.03 -5.38
N PHE A 50 -15.17 -14.85 -6.15
CA PHE A 50 -14.96 -14.65 -7.58
C PHE A 50 -15.78 -15.70 -8.34
N THR A 51 -16.80 -15.24 -9.07
CA THR A 51 -17.85 -16.13 -9.63
C THR A 51 -17.51 -16.67 -11.01
N ARG A 52 -16.50 -16.15 -11.72
CA ARG A 52 -16.15 -16.65 -13.05
C ARG A 52 -15.30 -17.93 -12.92
N PRO A 53 -15.54 -18.97 -13.75
CA PRO A 53 -14.93 -20.30 -13.59
C PRO A 53 -13.39 -20.31 -13.65
N ASN A 54 -12.77 -19.34 -14.34
CA ASN A 54 -11.31 -19.28 -14.51
C ASN A 54 -10.61 -18.48 -13.39
N GLN A 55 -11.35 -17.89 -12.44
CA GLN A 55 -10.79 -17.02 -11.40
C GLN A 55 -10.27 -17.79 -10.18
N GLY A 56 -10.87 -18.94 -9.85
CA GLY A 56 -10.47 -19.73 -8.67
C GLY A 56 -8.98 -20.09 -8.61
N PRO A 57 -8.39 -20.65 -9.69
CA PRO A 57 -6.95 -20.93 -9.75
C PRO A 57 -6.07 -19.68 -9.62
N LEU A 58 -6.50 -18.55 -10.22
CA LEU A 58 -5.78 -17.27 -10.16
C LEU A 58 -5.75 -16.70 -8.74
N VAL A 59 -6.88 -16.71 -8.03
CA VAL A 59 -6.97 -16.30 -6.62
C VAL A 59 -6.08 -17.20 -5.76
N SER A 60 -6.12 -18.52 -5.96
CA SER A 60 -5.26 -19.46 -5.23
C SER A 60 -3.78 -19.18 -5.44
N LEU A 61 -3.38 -18.87 -6.69
CA LEU A 61 -2.01 -18.49 -7.00
C LEU A 61 -1.61 -17.16 -6.33
N ALA A 62 -2.43 -16.11 -6.43
CA ALA A 62 -2.18 -14.84 -5.77
C ALA A 62 -2.03 -15.01 -4.25
N MET A 63 -2.91 -15.78 -3.63
CA MET A 63 -2.86 -16.08 -2.19
C MET A 63 -1.60 -16.85 -1.80
N ARG A 64 -1.12 -17.78 -2.63
CA ARG A 64 0.15 -18.50 -2.39
C ARG A 64 1.35 -17.56 -2.45
N ILE A 65 1.37 -16.63 -3.41
CA ILE A 65 2.41 -15.59 -3.52
C ILE A 65 2.39 -14.70 -2.28
N LEU A 66 1.22 -14.15 -1.92
CA LEU A 66 1.08 -13.27 -0.76
C LEU A 66 1.47 -13.97 0.56
N ARG A 67 1.07 -15.24 0.74
CA ARG A 67 1.43 -16.03 1.92
C ARG A 67 2.92 -16.42 1.96
N SER A 68 3.69 -16.30 0.87
CA SER A 68 5.13 -16.55 0.91
C SER A 68 5.91 -15.38 1.53
N TYR A 69 5.39 -14.15 1.44
CA TYR A 69 6.09 -12.93 1.82
C TYR A 69 6.55 -12.89 3.29
N PRO A 70 5.77 -13.30 4.30
CA PRO A 70 6.30 -13.36 5.65
C PRO A 70 7.58 -14.21 5.74
N PHE A 71 7.64 -15.34 5.06
CA PHE A 71 8.82 -16.21 5.10
C PHE A 71 9.99 -15.71 4.24
N MET A 72 9.74 -14.81 3.29
CA MET A 72 10.80 -14.07 2.58
C MET A 72 11.60 -13.18 3.54
N MET A 73 11.00 -12.68 4.63
CA MET A 73 11.73 -11.90 5.65
C MET A 73 12.82 -12.70 6.39
N LEU A 74 12.79 -14.03 6.29
CA LEU A 74 13.83 -14.90 6.85
C LEU A 74 15.06 -14.99 5.94
N GLN A 75 14.95 -14.52 4.71
CA GLN A 75 16.01 -14.54 3.71
C GLN A 75 16.63 -13.14 3.62
N LYS A 76 17.96 -13.04 3.78
CA LYS A 76 18.65 -11.75 3.70
C LYS A 76 18.66 -11.14 2.29
N THR A 77 18.55 -11.98 1.26
CA THR A 77 18.73 -11.58 -0.15
C THR A 77 17.42 -11.48 -0.93
N ALA A 78 16.30 -11.98 -0.37
CA ALA A 78 15.04 -12.08 -1.08
C ALA A 78 13.90 -11.63 -0.16
N LEU A 79 13.94 -10.35 0.24
CA LEU A 79 12.89 -9.72 1.03
C LEU A 79 11.59 -9.56 0.22
N PRO A 80 10.42 -9.44 0.89
CA PRO A 80 9.16 -9.15 0.20
C PRO A 80 9.28 -7.96 -0.76
N PRO A 81 8.56 -7.96 -1.90
CA PRO A 81 8.75 -6.97 -2.96
C PRO A 81 8.26 -5.56 -2.62
N PHE A 82 7.96 -5.29 -1.35
CA PHE A 82 7.58 -4.01 -0.78
C PHE A 82 8.51 -3.55 0.35
N ILE A 83 9.54 -4.33 0.70
CA ILE A 83 10.59 -4.00 1.68
C ILE A 83 11.93 -3.97 0.93
N SER A 84 12.59 -2.81 0.89
CA SER A 84 13.87 -2.69 0.20
C SER A 84 14.99 -3.37 1.00
N PRO A 85 15.91 -4.11 0.35
CA PRO A 85 17.14 -4.57 0.99
C PRO A 85 17.96 -3.43 1.62
N LEU A 86 17.98 -2.26 0.98
CA LEU A 86 18.64 -1.06 1.51
C LEU A 86 17.96 -0.59 2.80
N GLN A 87 16.62 -0.55 2.78
CA GLN A 87 15.82 -0.18 3.96
C GLN A 87 16.13 -1.09 5.15
N SER A 88 16.19 -2.41 4.93
CA SER A 88 16.53 -3.40 5.97
C SER A 88 17.97 -3.22 6.47
N ASN A 89 18.92 -2.98 5.57
CA ASN A 89 20.32 -2.74 5.93
C ASN A 89 20.48 -1.49 6.81
N TRP A 90 19.82 -0.39 6.44
CA TRP A 90 19.81 0.85 7.23
C TRP A 90 19.21 0.64 8.63
N ALA A 91 18.16 -0.18 8.74
CA ALA A 91 17.57 -0.53 10.03
C ALA A 91 18.54 -1.34 10.91
N GLU A 92 19.25 -2.33 10.35
CA GLU A 92 20.19 -3.18 11.09
C GLU A 92 21.47 -2.45 11.51
N THR A 93 22.01 -1.60 10.64
CA THR A 93 23.28 -0.89 10.87
C THR A 93 23.11 0.38 11.71
N GLY A 94 21.87 0.86 11.87
CA GLY A 94 21.58 2.16 12.48
C GLY A 94 22.01 3.35 11.62
N VAL A 95 22.41 3.11 10.36
CA VAL A 95 22.75 4.15 9.39
C VAL A 95 21.44 4.65 8.77
N GLY A 96 20.83 5.63 9.41
CA GLY A 96 19.58 6.24 8.96
C GLY A 96 18.51 6.32 10.05
N PRO A 97 17.27 6.66 9.69
CA PRO A 97 16.16 6.76 10.64
C PRO A 97 15.83 5.41 11.27
N PRO A 98 15.43 5.40 12.55
CA PRO A 98 15.05 4.19 13.25
C PRO A 98 13.83 3.53 12.58
N GLN A 99 13.85 2.21 12.52
CA GLN A 99 12.81 1.36 11.91
C GLN A 99 12.53 0.15 12.80
N GLN A 100 12.20 0.43 14.06
CA GLN A 100 12.06 -0.56 15.12
C GLN A 100 10.94 -1.55 14.82
N SER A 101 9.81 -1.09 14.30
CA SER A 101 8.68 -1.97 13.93
C SER A 101 9.12 -3.06 12.95
N LEU A 102 9.96 -2.73 11.97
CA LEU A 102 10.45 -3.69 10.98
C LEU A 102 11.38 -4.74 11.61
N LEU A 103 12.32 -4.30 12.46
CA LEU A 103 13.22 -5.21 13.19
C LEU A 103 12.45 -6.15 14.12
N THR A 104 11.48 -5.62 14.88
CA THR A 104 10.59 -6.43 15.72
C THR A 104 9.80 -7.42 14.88
N CYS A 105 9.25 -6.99 13.73
CA CYS A 105 8.53 -7.86 12.80
C CYS A 105 9.39 -9.02 12.29
N MET A 106 10.65 -8.78 11.91
CA MET A 106 11.57 -9.85 11.49
C MET A 106 11.75 -10.91 12.58
N GLY A 107 11.95 -10.48 13.83
CA GLY A 107 12.03 -11.40 14.98
C GLY A 107 10.73 -12.17 15.22
N LEU A 108 9.58 -11.51 15.14
CA LEU A 108 8.27 -12.17 15.30
C LEU A 108 7.98 -13.18 14.21
N VAL A 109 8.38 -12.91 12.95
CA VAL A 109 8.27 -13.88 11.86
C VAL A 109 9.15 -15.11 12.10
N GLN A 110 10.37 -14.94 12.64
CA GLN A 110 11.23 -16.07 13.04
C GLN A 110 10.59 -16.93 14.13
N LEU A 111 10.01 -16.30 15.16
CA LEU A 111 9.26 -16.98 16.21
C LEU A 111 8.03 -17.68 15.64
N PHE A 112 7.31 -17.03 14.71
CA PHE A 112 6.20 -17.64 14.01
C PHE A 112 6.66 -18.88 13.27
N LYS A 113 7.69 -18.82 12.43
CA LYS A 113 8.14 -19.98 11.65
C LYS A 113 8.59 -21.16 12.51
N SER A 114 9.20 -20.90 13.67
CA SER A 114 9.71 -21.92 14.59
C SER A 114 8.70 -22.39 15.65
N ARG A 115 7.47 -21.85 15.64
CA ARG A 115 6.43 -22.18 16.62
C ARG A 115 6.03 -23.65 16.59
N THR A 116 5.69 -24.18 17.76
CA THR A 116 5.07 -25.49 17.99
C THR A 116 3.62 -25.29 18.44
N ASP A 117 2.81 -26.36 18.43
CA ASP A 117 1.42 -26.28 18.90
C ASP A 117 1.31 -25.79 20.36
N SER A 118 2.32 -26.09 21.19
CA SER A 118 2.39 -25.67 22.59
C SER A 118 2.64 -24.17 22.79
N ASN A 119 3.33 -23.50 21.84
CA ASN A 119 3.70 -22.08 21.98
C ASN A 119 3.02 -21.16 20.95
N LYS A 120 2.22 -21.69 20.02
CA LYS A 120 1.45 -20.93 19.02
C LYS A 120 0.67 -19.75 19.62
N ASN A 121 -0.02 -19.98 20.74
CA ASN A 121 -0.77 -18.93 21.46
C ASN A 121 0.13 -17.81 21.97
N LEU A 122 1.34 -18.15 22.45
CA LEU A 122 2.30 -17.16 22.93
C LEU A 122 2.79 -16.28 21.77
N VAL A 123 3.10 -16.86 20.62
CA VAL A 123 3.53 -16.09 19.44
C VAL A 123 2.46 -15.09 19.00
N TRP A 124 1.20 -15.50 18.93
CA TRP A 124 0.11 -14.57 18.59
C TRP A 124 -0.09 -13.46 19.62
N ARG A 125 0.11 -13.74 20.92
CA ARG A 125 0.11 -12.70 21.96
C ARG A 125 1.24 -11.68 21.74
N LEU A 126 2.42 -12.13 21.32
CA LEU A 126 3.53 -11.21 21.02
C LEU A 126 3.25 -10.35 19.79
N ILE A 127 2.66 -10.93 18.73
CA ILE A 127 2.22 -10.17 17.54
C ILE A 127 1.16 -9.13 17.92
N LYS A 128 0.19 -9.53 18.76
CA LYS A 128 -0.84 -8.62 19.27
C LYS A 128 -0.25 -7.48 20.10
N LEU A 129 0.67 -7.79 21.00
CA LEU A 129 1.37 -6.79 21.82
C LEU A 129 2.14 -5.78 20.96
N GLU A 130 2.81 -6.24 19.89
CA GLU A 130 3.49 -5.33 18.98
C GLU A 130 2.51 -4.49 18.16
N GLN A 131 1.39 -5.05 17.71
CA GLN A 131 0.32 -4.27 17.08
C GLN A 131 -0.22 -3.18 18.02
N GLU A 132 -0.47 -3.50 19.30
CA GLU A 132 -0.92 -2.53 20.32
C GLU A 132 0.12 -1.44 20.59
N ASN A 133 1.41 -1.81 20.58
CA ASN A 133 2.54 -0.90 20.71
C ASN A 133 2.62 0.08 19.53
N ILE A 134 2.49 -0.41 18.29
CA ILE A 134 2.40 0.41 17.08
C ILE A 134 1.19 1.35 17.16
N PHE A 135 0.01 0.82 17.49
CA PHE A 135 -1.21 1.63 17.62
C PHE A 135 -1.05 2.77 18.62
N SER A 136 -0.44 2.52 19.77
CA SER A 136 -0.28 3.52 20.83
C SER A 136 0.74 4.61 20.48
N LYS A 137 1.73 4.30 19.62
CA LYS A 137 2.88 5.18 19.36
C LYS A 137 2.89 5.82 17.97
N HIS A 138 2.05 5.37 17.03
CA HIS A 138 2.12 5.79 15.63
C HIS A 138 2.07 7.31 15.42
N ALA A 139 1.36 8.05 16.28
CA ALA A 139 1.26 9.51 16.18
C ALA A 139 2.62 10.23 16.39
N ALA A 140 3.58 9.59 17.08
CA ALA A 140 4.91 10.11 17.33
C ALA A 140 5.97 9.57 16.36
N PHE A 141 5.60 8.66 15.46
CA PHE A 141 6.52 8.05 14.51
C PHE A 141 6.90 9.04 13.40
N ASP A 142 8.16 8.96 12.97
CA ASP A 142 8.60 9.66 11.78
C ASP A 142 8.14 8.94 10.50
N LYS A 143 8.46 9.51 9.34
CA LYS A 143 8.04 8.96 8.05
C LYS A 143 8.53 7.53 7.81
N TRP A 144 9.72 7.16 8.31
CA TRP A 144 10.35 5.86 8.12
C TRP A 144 9.79 4.83 9.09
N GLU A 145 9.64 5.18 10.36
CA GLU A 145 9.02 4.30 11.35
C GLU A 145 7.55 4.03 11.00
N LEU A 146 6.80 5.02 10.47
CA LEU A 146 5.44 4.79 9.95
C LEU A 146 5.41 3.82 8.77
N LEU A 147 6.37 3.91 7.84
CA LEU A 147 6.47 2.97 6.73
C LEU A 147 6.82 1.56 7.24
N ALA A 148 7.80 1.45 8.15
CA ALA A 148 8.19 0.20 8.78
C ALA A 148 7.02 -0.44 9.55
N ALA A 149 6.26 0.36 10.29
CA ALA A 149 5.05 -0.07 10.98
C ALA A 149 3.99 -0.57 10.00
N PHE A 150 3.75 0.15 8.90
CA PHE A 150 2.77 -0.27 7.89
C PHE A 150 3.16 -1.59 7.20
N GLN A 151 4.43 -1.73 6.83
CA GLN A 151 4.98 -2.98 6.28
C GLN A 151 4.83 -4.14 7.28
N SER A 152 5.10 -3.90 8.56
CA SER A 152 4.99 -4.90 9.63
C SER A 152 3.56 -5.36 9.86
N LEU A 153 2.61 -4.43 9.92
CA LEU A 153 1.18 -4.74 10.03
C LEU A 153 0.69 -5.53 8.82
N LEU A 154 1.16 -5.19 7.62
CA LEU A 154 0.85 -5.93 6.40
C LEU A 154 1.37 -7.37 6.47
N ILE A 155 2.56 -7.58 7.01
CA ILE A 155 3.09 -8.92 7.27
C ILE A 155 2.23 -9.67 8.29
N TYR A 156 1.77 -9.02 9.36
CA TYR A 156 0.86 -9.65 10.33
C TYR A 156 -0.48 -10.04 9.70
N CYS A 157 -1.03 -9.21 8.81
CA CYS A 157 -2.18 -9.58 7.98
C CYS A 157 -1.90 -10.83 7.14
N LEU A 158 -0.72 -10.93 6.51
CA LEU A 158 -0.33 -12.08 5.70
C LEU A 158 -0.10 -13.35 6.52
N LEU A 159 0.45 -13.24 7.73
CA LEU A 159 0.54 -14.34 8.70
C LEU A 159 -0.85 -14.80 9.12
N ARG A 160 -1.76 -13.85 9.33
CA ARG A 160 -3.13 -14.13 9.74
C ARG A 160 -3.88 -14.95 8.70
N LEU A 161 -3.64 -14.71 7.42
CA LEU A 161 -4.22 -15.48 6.32
C LEU A 161 -3.78 -16.94 6.25
N GLN A 162 -2.77 -17.34 7.02
CA GLN A 162 -2.26 -18.71 7.03
C GLN A 162 -2.87 -19.56 8.15
N GLU A 163 -3.43 -18.93 9.18
CA GLU A 163 -3.96 -19.64 10.34
C GLU A 163 -5.35 -19.14 10.70
N GLN A 164 -6.28 -20.09 10.90
CA GLN A 164 -7.59 -19.74 11.42
C GLN A 164 -7.51 -19.22 12.87
N PRO A 165 -8.42 -18.31 13.26
CA PRO A 165 -8.59 -17.90 14.66
C PRO A 165 -8.72 -19.12 15.57
N LEU A 166 -7.96 -19.14 16.67
CA LEU A 166 -8.24 -20.05 17.77
C LEU A 166 -9.43 -19.58 18.63
N GLY A 167 -9.93 -18.37 18.38
CA GLY A 167 -11.11 -17.77 19.00
C GLY A 167 -11.39 -16.38 18.43
N ASN A 168 -12.49 -15.76 18.84
CA ASN A 168 -12.84 -14.38 18.50
C ASN A 168 -12.38 -13.45 19.63
N ASP A 169 -11.12 -13.05 19.61
CA ASP A 169 -10.53 -12.14 20.61
C ASP A 169 -10.48 -10.67 20.13
N GLY A 170 -11.16 -10.37 19.02
CA GLY A 170 -11.18 -9.05 18.39
C GLY A 170 -9.87 -8.64 17.71
N PHE A 171 -8.86 -9.52 17.63
CA PHE A 171 -7.54 -9.16 17.09
C PHE A 171 -7.60 -8.70 15.64
N GLU A 172 -8.40 -9.34 14.79
CA GLU A 172 -8.53 -8.96 13.37
C GLU A 172 -9.04 -7.53 13.20
N ALA A 173 -10.06 -7.15 13.97
CA ALA A 173 -10.58 -5.79 13.96
C ALA A 173 -9.55 -4.78 14.50
N ALA A 174 -8.83 -5.12 15.58
CA ALA A 174 -7.77 -4.27 16.14
C ALA A 174 -6.60 -4.08 15.17
N LEU A 175 -6.20 -5.15 14.47
CA LEU A 175 -5.15 -5.14 13.46
C LEU A 175 -5.52 -4.21 12.30
N LEU A 176 -6.73 -4.37 11.73
CA LEU A 176 -7.18 -3.52 10.63
C LEU A 176 -7.40 -2.06 11.05
N THR A 177 -7.86 -1.83 12.27
CA THR A 177 -7.96 -0.48 12.85
C THR A 177 -6.58 0.18 12.89
N THR A 178 -5.57 -0.53 13.37
CA THR A 178 -4.19 -0.02 13.43
C THR A 178 -3.61 0.23 12.05
N VAL A 179 -3.89 -0.65 11.08
CA VAL A 179 -3.54 -0.45 9.67
C VAL A 179 -4.11 0.88 9.17
N ASN A 180 -5.39 1.17 9.41
CA ASN A 180 -6.01 2.43 8.98
C ASN A 180 -5.36 3.65 9.61
N HIS A 181 -5.11 3.64 10.91
CA HIS A 181 -4.48 4.76 11.60
C HIS A 181 -3.05 5.04 11.08
N VAL A 182 -2.22 4.00 10.95
CA VAL A 182 -0.85 4.14 10.44
C VAL A 182 -0.87 4.60 8.99
N PHE A 183 -1.76 4.02 8.17
CA PHE A 183 -1.89 4.39 6.77
C PHE A 183 -2.37 5.85 6.60
N ASN A 184 -3.34 6.31 7.39
CA ASN A 184 -3.80 7.70 7.37
C ASN A 184 -2.70 8.68 7.81
N ALA A 185 -1.93 8.33 8.86
CA ALA A 185 -0.77 9.11 9.27
C ALA A 185 0.28 9.19 8.16
N LEU A 186 0.59 8.05 7.51
CA LEU A 186 1.53 7.99 6.39
C LEU A 186 1.06 8.81 5.18
N ALA A 187 -0.25 8.79 4.89
CA ALA A 187 -0.85 9.60 3.82
C ALA A 187 -0.78 11.10 4.14
N SER A 188 -0.98 11.51 5.40
CA SER A 188 -0.89 12.91 5.82
C SER A 188 0.53 13.49 5.71
N LEU A 189 1.55 12.66 5.93
CA LEU A 189 2.96 13.05 5.77
C LEU A 189 3.43 13.04 4.32
N ALA A 190 2.81 12.20 3.48
CA ALA A 190 3.08 12.18 2.07
C ALA A 190 2.55 13.46 1.44
N GLY A 191 3.43 14.43 1.20
CA GLY A 191 3.20 15.36 0.09
C GLY A 191 2.85 14.50 -1.12
N GLY A 192 1.79 14.84 -1.86
CA GLY A 192 1.26 13.97 -2.92
C GLY A 192 2.31 13.54 -3.96
N ILE A 193 1.90 12.80 -5.00
CA ILE A 193 2.75 12.16 -6.03
C ILE A 193 3.87 13.07 -6.62
N ARG A 194 3.81 14.39 -6.36
CA ARG A 194 4.58 15.51 -6.91
C ARG A 194 5.87 15.94 -6.21
N LYS A 195 6.20 15.55 -4.98
CA LYS A 195 7.45 16.04 -4.36
C LYS A 195 8.63 15.14 -4.70
N MET A 196 9.04 15.15 -5.97
CA MET A 196 10.36 14.67 -6.38
C MET A 196 11.07 15.80 -7.14
N LYS A 197 11.34 16.92 -6.46
CA LYS A 197 12.49 17.75 -6.87
C LYS A 197 13.72 16.99 -6.36
N LEU A 198 14.69 16.72 -7.22
CA LEU A 198 15.99 16.18 -6.81
C LEU A 198 16.58 17.15 -5.78
N PRO A 199 16.87 16.74 -4.54
CA PRO A 199 17.87 17.41 -3.72
C PRO A 199 19.19 17.58 -4.50
N ASP A 200 19.95 18.62 -4.17
CA ASP A 200 21.29 18.82 -4.75
C ASP A 200 22.26 17.69 -4.36
N ASP A 201 22.00 16.99 -3.25
CA ASP A 201 22.74 15.78 -2.84
C ASP A 201 22.10 14.49 -3.41
N PRO A 202 22.81 13.75 -4.27
CA PRO A 202 22.32 12.50 -4.83
C PRO A 202 22.07 11.39 -3.80
N GLY A 203 22.80 11.37 -2.68
CA GLY A 203 22.62 10.37 -1.62
C GLY A 203 21.27 10.52 -0.91
N VAL A 204 20.96 11.73 -0.45
CA VAL A 204 19.65 12.09 0.13
C VAL A 204 18.53 11.82 -0.89
N THR A 205 18.77 12.14 -2.16
CA THR A 205 17.78 11.93 -3.22
C THR A 205 17.44 10.46 -3.43
N TRP A 206 18.44 9.58 -3.39
CA TRP A 206 18.24 8.14 -3.55
C TRP A 206 17.51 7.56 -2.34
N MET A 207 17.87 7.96 -1.13
CA MET A 207 17.20 7.53 0.10
C MET A 207 15.72 7.93 0.11
N ASP A 208 15.40 9.16 -0.29
CA ASP A 208 14.02 9.61 -0.45
C ASP A 208 13.29 8.86 -1.58
N TRP A 209 13.98 8.51 -2.66
CA TRP A 209 13.39 7.67 -3.71
C TRP A 209 13.04 6.27 -3.18
N VAL A 210 13.97 5.61 -2.47
CA VAL A 210 13.75 4.30 -1.85
C VAL A 210 12.56 4.33 -0.89
N TYR A 211 12.45 5.39 -0.08
CA TYR A 211 11.29 5.62 0.78
C TYR A 211 9.98 5.65 -0.01
N ASN A 212 9.92 6.49 -1.06
CA ASN A 212 8.70 6.69 -1.84
C ASN A 212 8.31 5.43 -2.62
N GLU A 213 9.29 4.69 -3.17
CA GLU A 213 9.04 3.43 -3.88
C GLU A 213 8.62 2.32 -2.91
N SER A 214 9.25 2.22 -1.73
CA SER A 214 8.84 1.26 -0.68
C SER A 214 7.41 1.54 -0.20
N ARG A 215 7.05 2.80 0.01
CA ARG A 215 5.67 3.22 0.32
C ARG A 215 4.72 2.82 -0.80
N ARG A 216 5.05 3.12 -2.05
CA ARG A 216 4.25 2.77 -3.24
C ARG A 216 3.99 1.27 -3.33
N ARG A 217 5.03 0.45 -3.22
CA ARG A 217 4.93 -1.01 -3.25
C ARG A 217 4.14 -1.56 -2.07
N THR A 218 4.29 -0.99 -0.86
CA THR A 218 3.53 -1.39 0.32
C THR A 218 2.02 -1.13 0.15
N VAL A 219 1.66 0.09 -0.30
CA VAL A 219 0.26 0.44 -0.60
C VAL A 219 -0.30 -0.44 -1.72
N LEU A 220 0.49 -0.73 -2.77
CA LEU A 220 0.09 -1.61 -3.86
C LEU A 220 -0.27 -3.02 -3.34
N ILE A 221 0.56 -3.62 -2.49
CA ILE A 221 0.26 -4.94 -1.91
C ILE A 221 -0.98 -4.88 -1.01
N PHE A 222 -1.13 -3.83 -0.21
CA PHE A 222 -2.33 -3.65 0.62
C PHE A 222 -3.60 -3.53 -0.22
N GLN A 223 -3.60 -2.75 -1.31
CA GLN A 223 -4.73 -2.66 -2.23
C GLN A 223 -5.05 -4.00 -2.90
N ILE A 224 -4.03 -4.77 -3.29
CA ILE A 224 -4.22 -6.12 -3.84
C ILE A 224 -4.86 -7.05 -2.81
N LEU A 225 -4.44 -6.99 -1.54
CA LEU A 225 -5.10 -7.75 -0.47
C LEU A 225 -6.57 -7.36 -0.31
N ASN A 226 -6.89 -6.06 -0.34
CA ASN A 226 -8.27 -5.57 -0.27
C ASN A 226 -9.12 -6.03 -1.47
N ILE A 227 -8.52 -6.29 -2.63
CA ILE A 227 -9.24 -6.85 -3.79
C ILE A 227 -9.56 -8.34 -3.57
N LEU A 228 -8.64 -9.10 -2.99
CA LEU A 228 -8.73 -10.55 -2.87
C LEU A 228 -9.50 -11.01 -1.62
N ILE A 229 -9.57 -10.18 -0.59
CA ILE A 229 -9.96 -10.57 0.77
C ILE A 229 -10.81 -9.47 1.40
N GLU A 230 -11.75 -9.86 2.24
CA GLU A 230 -12.57 -8.92 2.97
C GLU A 230 -11.78 -8.26 4.11
N ILE A 231 -11.33 -7.05 3.82
CA ILE A 231 -10.62 -6.16 4.73
C ILE A 231 -11.45 -4.88 4.78
N SER A 232 -12.38 -4.78 5.73
CA SER A 232 -13.22 -3.59 5.89
C SER A 232 -12.37 -2.44 6.43
N THR A 233 -11.76 -1.68 5.52
CA THR A 233 -10.89 -0.55 5.86
C THR A 233 -11.36 0.69 5.12
N GLU A 234 -11.32 1.86 5.78
CA GLU A 234 -11.61 3.15 5.13
C GLU A 234 -10.63 3.42 3.97
N ALA A 235 -9.43 2.84 4.03
CA ALA A 235 -8.45 2.87 2.97
C ALA A 235 -8.87 2.14 1.67
N SER A 236 -10.00 1.42 1.68
CA SER A 236 -10.65 0.89 0.47
C SER A 236 -11.41 1.96 -0.34
N SER A 237 -11.58 3.17 0.20
CA SER A 237 -12.41 4.24 -0.36
C SER A 237 -11.61 5.36 -1.04
N TYR A 238 -10.40 5.11 -1.55
CA TYR A 238 -9.71 6.15 -2.33
C TYR A 238 -10.38 6.32 -3.70
N PRO A 239 -10.85 7.52 -4.05
CA PRO A 239 -11.34 7.80 -5.39
C PRO A 239 -10.15 7.79 -6.35
N THR A 240 -9.95 6.66 -7.02
CA THR A 240 -8.82 6.40 -7.92
C THR A 240 -9.09 6.84 -9.36
N CYS A 241 -10.08 7.72 -9.61
CA CYS A 241 -10.40 8.26 -10.93
C CYS A 241 -10.50 7.18 -12.03
N GLY A 242 -11.18 6.07 -11.73
CA GLY A 242 -11.37 4.93 -12.63
C GLY A 242 -10.30 3.82 -12.56
N PHE A 243 -9.28 3.99 -11.72
CA PHE A 243 -8.27 2.97 -11.45
C PHE A 243 -8.63 2.12 -10.22
N VAL A 244 -8.08 0.92 -10.10
CA VAL A 244 -8.11 0.14 -8.85
C VAL A 244 -6.74 0.09 -8.18
N LEU A 245 -5.67 0.17 -8.97
CA LEU A 245 -4.29 0.25 -8.49
C LEU A 245 -3.59 1.41 -9.20
N VAL A 246 -3.16 2.41 -8.45
CA VAL A 246 -2.39 3.56 -8.98
C VAL A 246 -1.67 4.29 -7.83
N PRO A 247 -0.39 4.70 -8.02
CA PRO A 247 0.53 4.28 -9.07
C PRO A 247 1.02 2.84 -8.85
N LEU A 248 1.22 2.10 -9.94
CA LEU A 248 1.92 0.80 -9.91
C LEU A 248 3.42 0.99 -9.64
N ALA A 249 4.09 -0.08 -9.21
CA ALA A 249 5.53 -0.09 -8.90
C ALA A 249 6.39 0.35 -10.10
N ASN A 250 7.54 0.94 -9.79
CA ASN A 250 8.52 1.41 -10.75
C ASN A 250 9.50 0.29 -11.15
N ASN A 251 10.36 0.58 -12.13
CA ASN A 251 11.32 -0.36 -12.71
C ASN A 251 12.17 -1.08 -11.64
N ALA A 252 12.35 -2.38 -11.83
CA ALA A 252 13.18 -3.22 -10.98
C ALA A 252 14.67 -2.81 -11.01
N SER A 253 15.17 -2.23 -12.10
CA SER A 253 16.54 -1.69 -12.17
C SER A 253 16.78 -0.61 -11.11
N LEU A 254 15.86 0.35 -11.00
CA LEU A 254 15.91 1.40 -9.98
C LEU A 254 15.76 0.84 -8.56
N TRP A 255 14.88 -0.16 -8.39
CA TRP A 255 14.60 -0.77 -7.09
C TRP A 255 15.77 -1.60 -6.56
N ASN A 256 16.48 -2.29 -7.45
CA ASN A 256 17.57 -3.20 -7.14
C ASN A 256 18.96 -2.60 -7.35
N ALA A 257 19.08 -1.30 -7.62
CA ALA A 257 20.36 -0.65 -7.82
C ALA A 257 21.26 -0.82 -6.58
N ASP A 258 22.53 -1.19 -6.80
CA ASP A 258 23.45 -1.51 -5.70
C ASP A 258 24.14 -0.25 -5.14
N ASN A 259 24.18 0.83 -5.93
CA ASN A 259 24.85 2.07 -5.57
C ASN A 259 24.18 3.31 -6.18
N THR A 260 24.51 4.48 -5.64
CA THR A 260 23.90 5.77 -6.00
C THR A 260 24.13 6.13 -7.47
N GLU A 261 25.25 5.73 -8.08
CA GLU A 261 25.60 6.10 -9.45
C GLU A 261 24.81 5.28 -10.48
N GLU A 262 24.67 3.97 -10.24
CA GLU A 262 23.77 3.10 -11.01
C GLU A 262 22.33 3.61 -10.93
N TRP A 263 21.85 3.84 -9.71
CA TRP A 263 20.52 4.39 -9.50
C TRP A 263 20.32 5.73 -10.21
N ARG A 264 21.28 6.66 -10.12
CA ARG A 264 21.18 7.99 -10.74
C ARG A 264 21.08 7.90 -12.26
N THR A 265 21.88 7.03 -12.88
CA THR A 265 21.91 6.87 -14.34
C THR A 265 20.53 6.45 -14.86
N GLU A 266 19.97 5.41 -14.25
CA GLU A 266 18.61 4.93 -14.56
C GLU A 266 17.54 5.97 -14.20
N PHE A 267 17.69 6.65 -13.06
CA PHE A 267 16.71 7.63 -12.60
C PHE A 267 16.61 8.83 -13.55
N VAL A 268 17.73 9.31 -14.10
CA VAL A 268 17.74 10.41 -15.08
C VAL A 268 17.01 10.02 -16.37
N LEU A 269 17.10 8.76 -16.79
CA LEU A 269 16.35 8.27 -17.95
C LEU A 269 14.85 8.23 -17.66
N CYS A 270 14.44 7.61 -16.54
CA CYS A 270 13.02 7.45 -16.18
C CYS A 270 12.34 8.77 -15.73
N SER A 271 13.06 9.69 -15.10
CA SER A 271 12.49 10.94 -14.58
C SER A 271 12.09 11.91 -15.70
N LYS A 272 12.80 11.91 -16.83
CA LYS A 272 12.45 12.69 -18.04
C LYS A 272 11.10 12.28 -18.61
N GLU A 273 10.76 11.00 -18.47
CA GLU A 273 9.53 10.43 -18.98
C GLU A 273 8.29 10.90 -18.19
N ARG A 274 8.43 11.20 -16.89
CA ARG A 274 7.32 11.63 -15.99
C ARG A 274 6.05 10.79 -16.12
N LYS A 275 6.23 9.49 -16.34
CA LYS A 275 5.14 8.51 -16.53
C LYS A 275 4.95 7.67 -15.27
N ILE A 276 3.69 7.32 -15.01
CA ILE A 276 3.29 6.32 -14.02
C ILE A 276 2.36 5.31 -14.70
N HIS A 277 2.22 4.13 -14.10
CA HIS A 277 1.31 3.10 -14.59
C HIS A 277 0.15 2.91 -13.62
N GLY A 278 -1.01 2.53 -14.15
CA GLY A 278 -2.21 2.24 -13.37
C GLY A 278 -2.99 1.07 -13.95
N LEU A 279 -3.69 0.33 -13.09
CA LEU A 279 -4.63 -0.72 -13.48
C LEU A 279 -6.06 -0.22 -13.33
N SER A 280 -6.83 -0.19 -14.41
CA SER A 280 -8.24 0.24 -14.40
C SER A 280 -9.17 -0.77 -13.73
N GLN A 281 -10.39 -0.33 -13.37
CA GLN A 281 -11.44 -1.22 -12.86
C GLN A 281 -11.82 -2.35 -13.83
N THR A 282 -11.52 -2.23 -15.12
CA THR A 282 -11.77 -3.27 -16.13
C THR A 282 -10.53 -4.11 -16.43
N GLY A 283 -9.50 -4.07 -15.58
CA GLY A 283 -8.28 -4.86 -15.77
C GLY A 283 -7.35 -4.37 -16.88
N VAL A 284 -7.56 -3.17 -17.43
CA VAL A 284 -6.69 -2.60 -18.48
C VAL A 284 -5.51 -1.86 -17.86
N LEU A 285 -4.30 -2.28 -18.20
CA LEU A 285 -3.04 -1.59 -17.88
C LEU A 285 -2.92 -0.30 -18.71
N THR A 286 -2.68 0.82 -18.03
CA THR A 286 -2.64 2.14 -18.65
C THR A 286 -1.40 2.93 -18.23
N LYS A 287 -0.76 3.58 -19.21
CA LYS A 287 0.32 4.55 -19.00
C LYS A 287 -0.25 5.95 -18.84
N LEU A 288 0.15 6.65 -17.78
CA LEU A 288 -0.37 7.94 -17.35
C LEU A 288 0.76 8.97 -17.31
N GLN A 289 0.49 10.18 -17.80
CA GLN A 289 1.46 11.28 -17.77
C GLN A 289 1.21 12.18 -16.55
N LEU A 290 2.25 12.48 -15.79
CA LEU A 290 2.16 13.45 -14.70
C LEU A 290 2.27 14.87 -15.29
N ALA A 291 1.20 15.66 -15.26
CA ALA A 291 1.27 17.10 -15.55
C ALA A 291 1.53 17.89 -14.25
N ASP A 292 2.10 19.09 -14.40
CA ASP A 292 2.63 19.88 -13.28
C ASP A 292 1.55 20.23 -12.23
N GLU A 293 0.27 20.33 -12.61
CA GLU A 293 -0.82 20.74 -11.70
C GLU A 293 -2.03 19.79 -11.61
N CYS A 294 -2.20 18.82 -12.52
CA CYS A 294 -3.09 17.65 -12.31
C CYS A 294 -2.41 16.36 -12.81
N VAL A 295 -2.77 15.17 -12.28
CA VAL A 295 -2.56 13.94 -13.06
C VAL A 295 -3.51 14.07 -14.24
N ARG A 296 -3.05 14.64 -15.36
CA ARG A 296 -3.80 14.48 -16.60
C ARG A 296 -3.69 13.01 -16.93
N LEU A 297 -4.74 12.27 -16.63
CA LEU A 297 -4.97 10.91 -17.10
C LEU A 297 -5.26 10.97 -18.60
N SER A 298 -4.38 11.60 -19.38
CA SER A 298 -4.33 11.38 -20.81
C SER A 298 -3.81 9.96 -20.97
N LYS A 299 -4.72 9.03 -21.24
CA LYS A 299 -4.39 7.68 -21.68
C LYS A 299 -3.42 7.81 -22.84
N LEU A 300 -2.13 7.59 -22.60
CA LEU A 300 -1.12 7.74 -23.65
C LEU A 300 -1.23 6.58 -24.65
N SER A 301 -1.46 5.37 -24.14
CA SER A 301 -1.65 4.14 -24.94
C SER A 301 -2.10 2.99 -24.02
N SER A 302 -2.67 1.93 -24.60
CA SER A 302 -2.60 0.60 -23.96
C SER A 302 -1.15 0.13 -24.01
N LEU A 303 -0.62 -0.33 -22.89
CA LEU A 303 0.73 -0.89 -22.81
C LEU A 303 0.63 -2.42 -22.93
N GLU A 304 1.60 -3.04 -23.59
CA GLU A 304 1.70 -4.50 -23.59
C GLU A 304 2.11 -4.97 -22.18
N TRP A 305 1.39 -5.97 -21.67
CA TRP A 305 1.64 -6.49 -20.33
C TRP A 305 3.05 -7.08 -20.21
N GLU A 306 3.56 -7.62 -21.32
CA GLU A 306 4.86 -8.24 -21.49
C GLU A 306 5.99 -7.23 -21.25
N GLU A 307 5.92 -6.05 -21.88
CA GLU A 307 6.90 -4.98 -21.73
C GLU A 307 6.93 -4.48 -20.28
N TRP A 308 5.76 -4.15 -19.73
CA TRP A 308 5.66 -3.66 -18.36
C TRP A 308 6.13 -4.71 -17.34
N ARG A 309 5.78 -5.97 -17.55
CA ARG A 309 6.18 -7.05 -16.65
C ARG A 309 7.69 -7.27 -16.69
N ALA A 310 8.32 -7.15 -17.86
CA ALA A 310 9.77 -7.26 -17.98
C ALA A 310 10.50 -6.20 -17.15
N GLU A 311 9.97 -4.97 -17.11
CA GLU A 311 10.56 -3.85 -16.36
C GLU A 311 10.34 -3.94 -14.85
N VAL A 312 9.13 -4.27 -14.39
CA VAL A 312 8.75 -4.08 -12.97
C VAL A 312 9.18 -5.24 -12.04
N GLY A 313 9.57 -6.38 -12.61
CA GLY A 313 9.98 -7.55 -11.83
C GLY A 313 8.80 -8.26 -11.14
N GLU A 314 9.10 -9.10 -10.15
CA GLU A 314 8.18 -10.09 -9.56
C GLU A 314 6.82 -9.57 -9.12
N ILE A 315 6.77 -8.34 -8.60
CA ILE A 315 5.53 -7.69 -8.18
C ILE A 315 4.51 -7.54 -9.32
N GLY A 316 4.99 -7.44 -10.56
CA GLY A 316 4.15 -7.35 -11.75
C GLY A 316 3.31 -8.60 -11.98
N THR A 317 3.80 -9.79 -11.57
CA THR A 317 3.03 -11.03 -11.69
C THR A 317 1.74 -10.96 -10.88
N LEU A 318 1.80 -10.38 -9.68
CA LEU A 318 0.64 -10.24 -8.82
C LEU A 318 -0.38 -9.25 -9.41
N VAL A 319 0.11 -8.15 -10.00
CA VAL A 319 -0.73 -7.16 -10.69
C VAL A 319 -1.40 -7.76 -11.94
N MET A 320 -0.70 -8.57 -12.72
CA MET A 320 -1.28 -9.29 -13.86
C MET A 320 -2.40 -10.23 -13.43
N ILE A 321 -2.19 -10.99 -12.34
CA ILE A 321 -3.22 -11.88 -11.79
C ILE A 321 -4.46 -11.05 -11.41
N VAL A 322 -4.28 -9.96 -10.67
CA VAL A 322 -5.39 -9.07 -10.28
C VAL A 322 -6.08 -8.45 -11.50
N GLY A 323 -5.33 -8.03 -12.52
CA GLY A 323 -5.89 -7.53 -13.77
C GLY A 323 -6.81 -8.53 -14.46
N ALA A 324 -6.44 -9.81 -14.46
CA ALA A 324 -7.26 -10.89 -15.01
C ALA A 324 -8.50 -11.25 -14.13
N LEU A 325 -8.53 -10.82 -12.88
CA LEU A 325 -9.67 -11.04 -11.98
C LEU A 325 -10.79 -9.99 -12.14
N LEU A 326 -10.49 -8.83 -12.71
CA LEU A 326 -11.46 -7.73 -12.92
C LEU A 326 -12.36 -8.00 -14.16
#